data_AF-A0A448XE55-F1
#
_entry.id   AF-A0A448XE55-F1
#
_cell.length_a   1.000
_cell.length_b   1.000
_cell.length_c   1.000
_cell.angle_alpha   90.00
_cell.angle_beta   90.00
_cell.angle_gamma   90.00
#
_symmetry.space_group_name_H-M   'P 1'
#
loop_
_entity.id
_entity.type
_entity.pdbx_description
1 polymer ?
#
loop_
_entity_poly.entity_id
_entity_poly.type
_entity_poly.pdbx_seq_one_letter_code
_entity_poly.pdbx_strand_id
1 'polypeptide(L)'
;MIRVTPAANPVAVLAKQVPLALSPINTECALYDPLGRLVPRELDEQVEEEFNRLLGTAAHLCHARGLHFHPATEKPLSLGEVLELLIKYQERHNIQLKVTHRELLQKLLDRKSQLLDEVSHSFPILCSLCKLHNSV
;
A
#
# COMPACT_ATOMS: atom_id res chain seq x y z
N MET A 1 -1.47 20.81 -0.37
CA MET A 1 -0.95 22.04 0.29
C MET A 1 -2.12 22.95 0.67
N ILE A 2 -2.54 22.93 1.94
CA ILE A 2 -3.65 23.78 2.42
C ILE A 2 -3.08 25.17 2.70
N ARG A 3 -3.39 26.16 1.85
CA ARG A 3 -3.12 27.58 2.16
C ARG A 3 -4.14 28.04 3.20
N VAL A 4 -3.73 28.10 4.47
CA VAL A 4 -4.53 28.74 5.52
C VAL A 4 -4.34 30.24 5.38
N THR A 5 -5.29 30.93 4.74
CA THR A 5 -5.39 32.38 4.89
C THR A 5 -6.08 32.68 6.22
N PRO A 6 -5.59 33.62 7.04
CA PRO A 6 -6.18 33.94 8.34
C PRO A 6 -7.53 34.70 8.24
N ALA A 7 -8.22 34.62 7.10
CA ALA A 7 -9.33 35.49 6.72
C ALA A 7 -10.58 35.37 7.61
N ALA A 8 -10.65 34.37 8.49
CA ALA A 8 -11.74 34.20 9.46
C ALA A 8 -11.24 33.92 10.89
N ASN A 9 -9.94 34.12 11.18
CA ASN A 9 -9.40 33.92 12.52
C ASN A 9 -9.54 35.22 13.34
N PRO A 10 -10.23 35.25 14.50
CA PRO A 10 -10.35 36.44 15.33
C PRO A 10 -8.98 37.00 15.79
N VAL A 11 -7.95 36.16 15.87
CA VAL A 11 -6.57 36.58 16.17
C VAL A 11 -6.01 37.52 15.09
N ALA A 12 -6.49 37.43 13.85
CA ALA A 12 -6.07 38.34 12.78
C ALA A 12 -6.54 39.79 13.01
N VAL A 13 -7.66 39.98 13.72
CA VAL A 13 -8.12 41.31 14.15
C VAL A 13 -7.25 41.81 15.30
N LEU A 14 -7.01 40.94 16.30
CA LEU A 14 -6.16 41.28 17.46
C LEU A 14 -4.72 41.63 17.06
N ALA A 15 -4.16 40.92 16.08
CA ALA A 15 -2.81 41.18 15.55
C ALA A 15 -2.66 42.54 14.87
N LYS A 16 -3.77 43.19 14.49
CA LYS A 16 -3.78 44.57 13.98
C LYS A 16 -3.94 45.61 15.09
N GLN A 17 -4.52 45.22 16.22
CA GLN A 17 -4.83 46.10 17.36
C GLN A 17 -3.71 46.14 18.40
N VAL A 18 -2.94 45.07 18.52
CA VAL A 18 -1.81 44.89 19.44
C VAL A 18 -0.56 44.60 18.61
N PRO A 19 0.64 45.09 18.99
CA PRO A 19 1.89 44.82 18.28
C PRO A 19 2.33 43.35 18.46
N LEU A 20 1.59 42.43 17.85
CA LEU A 20 1.90 41.00 17.81
C LEU A 20 2.83 40.72 16.62
N ALA A 21 4.03 40.21 16.92
CA ALA A 21 4.95 39.75 15.90
C ALA A 21 4.53 38.35 15.40
N LEU A 22 3.85 38.31 14.26
CA LEU A 22 3.48 37.05 13.61
C LEU A 22 4.57 36.65 12.61
N SER A 23 5.16 35.48 12.80
CA SER A 23 6.09 34.87 11.83
C SER A 23 5.42 33.66 11.19
N PRO A 24 5.47 33.51 9.85
CA PRO A 24 5.04 32.28 9.20
C PRO A 24 5.93 31.11 9.68
N ILE A 25 5.32 29.94 9.82
CA ILE A 25 6.02 28.70 10.14
C ILE A 25 6.48 28.06 8.83
N ASN A 26 7.77 27.71 8.74
CA ASN A 26 8.24 26.88 7.63
C ASN A 26 7.70 25.46 7.82
N THR A 27 7.02 24.94 6.79
CA THR A 27 6.44 23.60 6.80
C THR A 27 7.43 22.53 6.34
N GLU A 28 8.60 22.90 5.82
CA GLU A 28 9.66 21.94 5.54
C GLU A 28 10.16 21.32 6.84
N CYS A 29 9.90 20.03 7.02
CA CYS A 29 10.25 19.25 8.20
C CYS A 29 11.12 18.08 7.78
N ALA A 30 12.42 18.13 8.09
CA ALA A 30 13.35 17.05 7.77
C ALA A 30 13.26 15.95 8.84
N LEU A 31 13.06 14.70 8.41
CA LEU A 31 13.04 13.54 9.29
C LEU A 31 14.43 12.90 9.39
N TYR A 32 14.78 12.43 10.58
CA TYR A 32 16.02 11.72 10.85
C TYR A 32 15.71 10.36 11.47
N ASP A 33 16.45 9.33 11.05
CA ASP A 33 16.35 8.00 11.64
C ASP A 33 16.94 7.97 13.07
N PRO A 34 16.77 6.88 13.84
CA PRO A 34 17.34 6.76 15.19
C PRO A 34 18.88 6.85 15.26
N LEU A 35 19.56 6.72 14.12
CA LEU A 35 21.02 6.88 14.01
C LEU A 35 21.41 8.32 13.62
N GLY A 36 20.44 9.23 13.50
CA GLY A 36 20.64 10.63 13.14
C GLY A 36 20.89 10.86 11.65
N ARG A 37 20.59 9.88 10.78
CA ARG A 37 20.73 10.02 9.32
C ARG A 37 19.45 10.59 8.73
N LEU A 38 19.61 11.46 7.73
CA LEU A 38 18.48 12.04 7.03
C LEU A 38 17.67 10.95 6.31
N VAL A 39 16.35 10.95 6.52
CA VAL A 39 15.43 10.07 5.80
C VAL A 39 15.36 10.53 4.34
N PRO A 40 15.51 9.62 3.35
CA PRO A 40 15.38 9.99 1.94
C PRO A 40 14.01 10.59 1.64
N ARG A 41 13.99 11.68 0.88
CA ARG A 41 12.75 12.41 0.53
C ARG A 41 11.70 11.51 -0.14
N GLU A 42 12.11 10.60 -1.00
CA GLU A 42 11.18 9.65 -1.65
C GLU A 42 10.47 8.76 -0.63
N LEU A 43 11.19 8.30 0.41
CA LEU A 43 10.60 7.48 1.48
C LEU A 43 9.67 8.33 2.36
N ASP A 44 10.07 9.55 2.68
CA ASP A 44 9.25 10.49 3.46
C ASP A 44 7.91 10.78 2.75
N GLU A 45 7.96 11.14 1.46
CA GLU A 45 6.78 11.41 0.63
C GLU A 45 5.88 10.17 0.49
N GLN A 46 6.46 8.98 0.27
CA GLN A 46 5.70 7.73 0.20
C GLN A 46 5.00 7.41 1.52
N VAL A 47 5.71 7.52 2.66
CA VAL A 47 5.13 7.22 3.98
C VAL A 47 4.07 8.25 4.35
N GLU A 48 4.27 9.53 4.03
CA GLU A 48 3.26 10.58 4.23
C GLU A 48 1.99 10.29 3.42
N GLU A 49 2.12 9.89 2.16
CA GLU A 49 0.98 9.52 1.31
C GLU A 49 0.21 8.33 1.88
N GLU A 50 0.92 7.28 2.29
CA GLU A 50 0.34 6.08 2.92
C GLU A 50 -0.39 6.41 4.22
N PHE A 51 0.22 7.24 5.07
CA PHE A 51 -0.38 7.71 6.32
C PHE A 51 -1.68 8.49 6.08
N ASN A 52 -1.66 9.43 5.14
CA ASN A 52 -2.85 10.20 4.77
C ASN A 52 -3.94 9.32 4.15
N ARG A 53 -3.59 8.30 3.36
CA ARG A 53 -4.56 7.32 2.82
C ARG A 53 -5.19 6.48 3.93
N LEU A 54 -4.41 6.05 4.93
CA LEU A 54 -4.94 5.33 6.09
C LEU A 54 -5.95 6.18 6.86
N LEU A 55 -5.62 7.45 7.13
CA LEU A 55 -6.54 8.39 7.79
C LEU A 55 -7.81 8.62 6.96
N GLY A 56 -7.68 8.81 5.65
CA GLY A 56 -8.84 8.95 4.75
C GLY A 56 -9.75 7.72 4.76
N THR A 57 -9.15 6.53 4.80
CA THR A 57 -9.88 5.25 4.89
C THR A 57 -10.58 5.10 6.24
N ALA A 58 -9.89 5.42 7.34
CA ALA A 58 -10.47 5.40 8.68
C ALA A 58 -11.67 6.35 8.77
N ALA A 59 -11.54 7.57 8.26
CA ALA A 59 -12.62 8.53 8.19
C ALA A 59 -13.80 8.02 7.34
N HIS A 60 -13.53 7.40 6.19
CA HIS A 60 -14.57 6.80 5.35
C HIS A 60 -15.31 5.66 6.07
N LEU A 61 -14.60 4.74 6.72
CA LEU A 61 -15.23 3.63 7.47
C LEU A 61 -16.08 4.12 8.64
N CYS A 62 -15.58 5.14 9.33
CA CYS A 62 -16.29 5.81 10.42
C CYS A 62 -17.61 6.40 9.90
N HIS A 63 -17.55 7.31 8.92
CA HIS A 63 -18.73 8.03 8.43
C HIS A 63 -19.68 7.19 7.57
N ALA A 64 -19.16 6.34 6.68
CA ALA A 64 -19.98 5.62 5.69
C ALA A 64 -20.44 4.25 6.18
N ARG A 65 -19.73 3.63 7.12
CA ARG A 65 -20.03 2.27 7.59
C ARG A 65 -20.31 2.16 9.08
N GLY A 66 -20.37 3.29 9.79
CA GLY A 66 -20.73 3.33 11.20
C GLY A 66 -19.76 2.57 12.10
N LEU A 67 -18.48 2.50 11.71
CA LEU A 67 -17.41 1.81 12.45
C LEU A 67 -16.99 2.60 13.71
N HIS A 68 -17.96 2.99 14.52
CA HIS A 68 -17.76 3.74 15.76
C HIS A 68 -17.58 2.82 16.96
N PHE A 69 -18.08 1.59 16.90
CA PHE A 69 -18.11 0.67 18.05
C PHE A 69 -17.45 -0.66 17.73
N HIS A 70 -16.75 -1.20 18.71
CA HIS A 70 -16.17 -2.53 18.62
C HIS A 70 -17.29 -3.59 18.62
N PRO A 71 -17.34 -4.50 17.63
CA PRO A 71 -18.47 -5.40 17.42
C PRO A 71 -18.68 -6.41 18.56
N ALA A 72 -17.65 -6.68 19.38
CA ALA A 72 -17.75 -7.64 20.48
C ALA A 72 -17.85 -6.99 21.88
N THR A 73 -17.55 -5.69 22.02
CA THR A 73 -17.49 -5.04 23.34
C THR A 73 -18.35 -3.78 23.43
N GLU A 74 -19.00 -3.36 22.35
CA GLU A 74 -19.84 -2.15 22.26
C GLU A 74 -19.16 -0.86 22.74
N LYS A 75 -17.83 -0.88 22.87
CA LYS A 75 -17.04 0.29 23.25
C LYS A 75 -16.75 1.14 22.02
N PRO A 76 -16.75 2.48 22.14
CA PRO A 76 -16.34 3.33 21.03
C PRO A 76 -14.88 3.05 20.68
N LEU A 77 -14.59 2.91 19.38
CA LEU A 77 -13.24 2.72 18.88
C LEU A 77 -12.50 4.06 18.86
N SER A 78 -11.27 4.05 19.35
CA SER A 78 -10.32 5.14 19.15
C SER A 78 -9.75 5.13 17.73
N LEU A 79 -9.28 6.29 17.26
CA LEU A 79 -8.60 6.37 15.96
C LEU A 79 -7.40 5.42 15.87
N GLY A 80 -6.63 5.29 16.96
CA GLY A 80 -5.50 4.37 17.03
C GLY A 80 -5.90 2.92 16.79
N GLU A 81 -6.98 2.46 17.44
CA GLU A 81 -7.51 1.10 17.25
C GLU A 81 -8.01 0.87 15.81
N VAL A 82 -8.69 1.86 15.22
CA VAL A 82 -9.14 1.78 13.83
C VAL A 82 -7.94 1.67 12.87
N LEU A 83 -6.90 2.48 13.07
CA LEU A 83 -5.68 2.42 12.27
C LEU A 83 -4.97 1.07 12.42
N GLU A 84 -4.87 0.54 13.63
CA GLU A 84 -4.27 -0.77 13.86
C GLU A 84 -5.03 -1.90 13.16
N LEU A 85 -6.37 -1.87 13.21
CA LEU A 85 -7.22 -2.82 12.49
C LEU A 85 -7.04 -2.73 10.97
N LEU A 86 -6.94 -1.50 10.44
CA LEU A 86 -6.70 -1.26 9.02
C LEU A 86 -5.33 -1.79 8.57
N ILE A 87 -4.28 -1.52 9.35
CA ILE A 87 -2.92 -2.03 9.07
C ILE A 87 -2.94 -3.56 9.06
N LYS A 88 -3.51 -4.19 10.09
CA LYS A 88 -3.65 -5.65 10.17
C LYS A 88 -4.44 -6.23 8.99
N TYR A 89 -5.49 -5.54 8.55
CA TYR A 89 -6.27 -5.94 7.37
C TYR A 89 -5.43 -5.89 6.10
N GLN A 90 -4.69 -4.79 5.88
CA GLN A 90 -3.85 -4.59 4.71
C GLN A 90 -2.70 -5.61 4.64
N GLU A 91 -2.07 -5.92 5.78
CA GLU A 91 -1.04 -6.95 5.88
C GLU A 91 -1.57 -8.33 5.49
N ARG A 92 -2.72 -8.72 6.04
CA ARG A 92 -3.38 -10.00 5.70
C ARG A 92 -3.74 -10.07 4.21
N HIS A 93 -4.28 -8.99 3.66
CA HIS A 93 -4.63 -8.91 2.24
C HIS A 93 -3.39 -9.09 1.35
N ASN A 94 -2.28 -8.41 1.67
CA ASN A 94 -1.01 -8.55 0.96
C ASN A 94 -0.44 -9.97 1.02
N ILE A 95 -0.54 -10.64 2.17
CA ILE A 95 -0.12 -12.04 2.30
C ILE A 95 -0.97 -12.94 1.39
N GLN A 96 -2.29 -12.76 1.38
CA GLN A 96 -3.18 -13.54 0.51
C GLN A 96 -2.86 -13.34 -0.97
N LEU A 97 -2.66 -12.09 -1.41
CA LEU A 97 -2.22 -11.77 -2.77
C LEU A 97 -0.93 -12.51 -3.16
N LYS A 98 0.07 -12.52 -2.27
CA LYS A 98 1.33 -13.23 -2.50
C LYS A 98 1.14 -14.75 -2.60
N VAL A 99 0.27 -15.33 -1.77
CA VAL A 99 -0.06 -16.77 -1.83
C VAL A 99 -0.72 -17.09 -3.17
N THR A 100 -1.79 -16.37 -3.54
CA THR A 100 -2.50 -16.58 -4.81
C THR A 100 -1.57 -16.43 -6.01
N HIS A 101 -0.68 -15.43 -6.01
CA HIS A 101 0.30 -15.24 -7.06
C HIS A 101 1.25 -16.45 -7.19
N ARG A 102 1.74 -16.99 -6.07
CA ARG A 102 2.61 -18.18 -6.08
C ARG A 102 1.89 -19.42 -6.58
N GLU A 103 0.64 -19.63 -6.16
CA GLU A 103 -0.19 -20.75 -6.64
C GLU A 103 -0.42 -20.70 -8.15
N LEU A 104 -0.67 -19.51 -8.69
CA LEU A 104 -0.82 -19.31 -10.14
C LEU A 104 0.49 -19.60 -10.88
N LEU A 105 1.62 -19.12 -10.36
CA LEU A 105 2.94 -19.41 -10.94
C LEU A 105 3.25 -20.91 -10.93
N GLN A 106 2.93 -21.62 -9.84
CA GLN A 106 3.14 -23.05 -9.77
C GLN A 106 2.33 -23.79 -10.84
N LYS A 107 1.04 -23.48 -10.99
CA LYS A 107 0.19 -24.05 -12.03
C LYS A 107 0.75 -23.82 -13.44
N LEU A 108 1.30 -22.64 -13.70
CA LEU A 108 1.91 -22.31 -14.99
C LEU A 108 3.20 -23.11 -15.23
N LEU A 109 4.04 -23.28 -14.20
CA LEU A 109 5.27 -24.05 -14.29
C LEU A 109 4.98 -25.56 -14.48
N ASP A 110 4.00 -26.10 -13.76
CA ASP A 110 3.57 -27.49 -13.91
C ASP A 110 3.00 -27.75 -15.31
N ARG A 111 2.25 -26.79 -15.88
CA ARG A 111 1.77 -26.91 -17.25
C ARG A 111 2.92 -26.86 -18.26
N LYS A 112 3.92 -26.01 -18.02
CA LYS A 112 5.12 -25.92 -18.87
C LYS A 112 5.91 -27.23 -18.85
N SER A 113 6.11 -27.86 -17.69
CA SER A 113 6.84 -29.14 -17.61
C SER A 113 6.12 -30.25 -18.36
N GLN A 114 4.80 -30.38 -18.20
CA GLN A 114 3.99 -31.35 -18.94
C GLN A 114 4.13 -31.18 -20.45
N LEU A 115 4.05 -29.94 -20.95
CA LEU A 115 4.20 -29.67 -22.38
C LEU A 115 5.62 -29.99 -22.88
N LEU A 116 6.66 -29.72 -22.08
CA LEU A 116 8.03 -30.10 -22.43
C LEU A 116 8.19 -31.62 -22.47
N ASP A 117 7.57 -32.35 -21.52
CA ASP A 117 7.56 -33.81 -21.52
C ASP A 117 6.86 -34.32 -22.78
N GLU A 118 5.67 -33.81 -23.13
CA GLU A 118 4.93 -34.19 -24.34
C GLU A 118 5.76 -33.97 -25.63
N VAL A 119 6.45 -32.82 -25.73
CA VAL A 119 7.32 -32.51 -26.88
C VAL A 119 8.54 -33.42 -26.93
N SER A 120 9.15 -33.71 -25.78
CA SER A 120 10.32 -34.60 -25.69
C SER A 120 9.99 -36.05 -26.08
N HIS A 121 8.79 -36.55 -25.76
CA HIS A 121 8.32 -37.87 -26.17
C HIS A 121 7.89 -37.92 -27.65
N SER A 122 7.47 -36.80 -28.24
CA SER A 122 7.08 -36.70 -29.65
C SER A 122 8.28 -36.61 -30.61
N PHE A 123 9.41 -36.05 -30.17
CA PHE A 123 10.63 -35.90 -30.95
C PHE A 123 11.25 -37.23 -31.47
N PRO A 124 11.40 -38.29 -30.66
CA PRO A 124 11.92 -39.57 -31.15
C PRO A 124 10.99 -40.28 -32.14
N ILE A 125 9.67 -40.08 -32.03
CA ILE A 125 8.66 -40.65 -32.95
C ILE A 125 8.73 -39.97 -34.32
N LEU A 126 8.88 -38.64 -34.34
CA LEU A 126 9.10 -37.88 -35.58
C LEU A 126 10.46 -38.21 -36.23
N CYS A 127 11.51 -38.41 -35.44
CA CYS A 127 12.83 -38.76 -35.95
C CYS A 127 12.89 -40.18 -36.54
N SER A 128 12.20 -41.16 -35.92
CA SER A 128 12.08 -42.51 -36.47
C SER A 128 11.22 -42.57 -37.74
N LEU A 129 10.14 -41.78 -37.82
CA LEU A 129 9.34 -41.60 -39.04
C LEU A 129 10.14 -40.95 -40.19
N CYS A 130 10.97 -39.93 -39.90
CA CYS A 130 11.86 -39.34 -40.91
C CYS A 130 12.96 -40.30 -41.41
N LYS A 131 13.48 -41.18 -40.55
CA LYS A 131 14.45 -42.22 -40.99
C LYS A 131 13.80 -43.28 -41.89
N LEU A 132 12.54 -43.64 -41.64
CA LEU A 132 11.78 -44.57 -42.49
C LEU A 132 11.49 -44.00 -43.89
N HIS A 133 11.32 -42.68 -44.02
CA HIS A 133 11.02 -42.04 -45.31
C HIS A 133 12.27 -41.75 -46.16
N ASN A 134 13.48 -41.74 -45.59
CA ASN A 134 14.75 -41.52 -46.31
C ASN A 134 15.49 -42.81 -46.69
N SER A 135 14.89 -43.99 -46.47
CA SER A 135 15.49 -45.29 -46.74
C SER A 135 14.82 -46.05 -47.91
N VAL A 136 14.03 -45.34 -48.73
CA VAL A 136 13.42 -45.83 -49.99
C VAL A 136 14.02 -45.05 -51.15
#